data_AF-A0A3P6R568-F1
#
_entry.id   AF-A0A3P6R568-F1
#
_cell.length_a   1.000
_cell.length_b   1.000
_cell.length_c   1.000
_cell.angle_alpha   90.00
_cell.angle_beta   90.00
_cell.angle_gamma   90.00
#
_symmetry.space_group_name_H-M   'P 1'
#
loop_
_entity.id
_entity.type
_entity.pdbx_description
1 polymer ?
#
loop_
_entity_poly.entity_id
_entity_poly.type
_entity_poly.pdbx_seq_one_letter_code
_entity_poly.pdbx_strand_id
1 'polypeptide(L)'
;MTGLTMDSAMRRFQDIHSMSQEAIETISLWVMHYKDKKSIDIIVEAWLESFKVAKKDEQRIALFYVMNDVVQRAKNKHMDVLIPAFQPAVLSAVTMGK
;
A
#
# COMPACT_ATOMS: atom_id res chain seq x y z
N MET A 1 -4.19 18.34 13.64
CA MET A 1 -3.79 17.36 12.61
C MET A 1 -5.03 16.63 12.16
N THR A 2 -5.48 16.81 10.92
CA THR A 2 -6.54 15.98 10.33
C THR A 2 -6.03 14.54 10.28
N GLY A 3 -6.74 13.61 10.92
CA GLY A 3 -6.36 12.19 10.93
C GLY A 3 -6.39 11.60 9.52
N LEU A 4 -5.61 10.53 9.30
CA LEU A 4 -5.63 9.78 8.05
C LEU A 4 -7.07 9.29 7.76
N THR A 5 -7.53 9.50 6.53
CA THR A 5 -8.85 9.02 6.06
C THR A 5 -8.68 8.05 4.90
N MET A 6 -9.68 7.20 4.70
CA MET A 6 -9.72 6.26 3.56
C MET A 6 -9.54 7.00 2.22
N ASP A 7 -10.30 8.07 1.99
CA ASP A 7 -10.21 8.85 0.74
C ASP A 7 -8.82 9.46 0.49
N SER A 8 -8.18 10.00 1.54
CA SER A 8 -6.85 10.59 1.41
C SER A 8 -5.78 9.53 1.14
N ALA A 9 -5.89 8.36 1.77
CA ALA A 9 -5.01 7.22 1.53
C ALA A 9 -5.20 6.65 0.11
N MET A 10 -6.45 6.47 -0.34
CA MET A 10 -6.75 5.97 -1.68
C MET A 10 -6.21 6.91 -2.76
N ARG A 11 -6.44 8.23 -2.63
CA ARG A 11 -5.86 9.21 -3.57
C ARG A 11 -4.35 9.09 -3.67
N ARG A 12 -3.68 8.94 -2.52
CA ARG A 12 -2.22 8.78 -2.48
C ARG A 12 -1.73 7.54 -3.25
N PHE A 13 -2.45 6.43 -3.15
CA PHE A 13 -2.15 5.22 -3.93
C PHE A 13 -2.50 5.36 -5.40
N GLN A 14 -3.61 6.02 -5.73
CA GLN A 14 -4.08 6.18 -7.11
C GLN A 14 -3.23 7.16 -7.93
N ASP A 15 -2.57 8.12 -7.27
CA ASP A 15 -1.62 9.06 -7.89
C ASP A 15 -0.32 8.37 -8.37
N ILE A 16 -0.14 7.06 -8.12
CA ILE A 16 0.99 6.31 -8.68
C ILE A 16 0.78 6.11 -10.19
N HIS A 17 1.58 6.83 -10.97
CA HIS A 17 1.53 6.79 -12.44
C HIS A 17 2.83 6.25 -13.08
N SER A 18 3.82 5.92 -12.25
CA SER A 18 5.13 5.46 -12.67
C SER A 18 5.59 4.30 -11.79
N MET A 19 6.32 3.37 -12.39
CA MET A 19 7.00 2.26 -11.72
C MET A 19 8.47 2.62 -11.40
N SER A 20 8.83 3.90 -11.40
CA SER A 20 10.17 4.35 -11.01
C SER A 20 10.42 4.08 -9.53
N GLN A 21 11.68 3.78 -9.21
CA GLN A 21 12.11 3.48 -7.83
C GLN A 21 11.74 4.61 -6.86
N GLU A 22 11.94 5.87 -7.27
CA GLU A 22 11.60 7.06 -6.47
C GLU A 22 10.11 7.15 -6.14
N ALA A 23 9.22 6.87 -7.11
CA ALA A 23 7.78 6.93 -6.90
C ALA A 23 7.32 5.85 -5.91
N ILE A 24 7.84 4.63 -6.07
CA ILE A 24 7.56 3.49 -5.19
C ILE A 24 8.05 3.78 -3.77
N GLU A 25 9.30 4.23 -3.63
CA GLU A 25 9.91 4.52 -2.33
C GLU A 25 9.20 5.68 -1.61
N THR A 26 8.79 6.72 -2.34
CA THR A 26 8.08 7.87 -1.75
C THR A 26 6.77 7.43 -1.07
N ILE A 27 6.00 6.56 -1.70
CA ILE A 27 4.74 6.06 -1.12
C ILE A 27 5.03 5.05 0.00
N SER A 28 6.01 4.17 -0.19
CA SER A 28 6.41 3.20 0.83
C SER A 28 6.87 3.87 2.12
N LEU A 29 7.73 4.88 2.05
CA LEU A 29 8.16 5.65 3.22
C LEU A 29 7.00 6.39 3.91
N TRP A 30 6.02 6.87 3.14
CA TRP A 30 4.80 7.46 3.68
C TRP A 30 3.97 6.42 4.46
N VAL A 31 3.79 5.20 3.93
CA VAL A 31 3.13 4.10 4.65
C VAL A 31 3.88 3.76 5.94
N MET A 32 5.21 3.66 5.87
CA MET A 32 6.08 3.33 7.01
C MET A 32 6.06 4.39 8.13
N HIS A 33 5.54 5.60 7.89
CA HIS A 33 5.37 6.63 8.91
C HIS A 33 4.28 6.27 9.94
N TYR A 34 3.25 5.54 9.53
CA TYR A 34 2.12 5.19 10.38
C TYR A 34 2.42 3.93 11.21
N LYS A 35 2.21 4.04 12.53
CA LYS A 35 2.54 2.97 13.50
C LYS A 35 1.34 2.48 14.30
N ASP A 36 0.28 3.29 14.39
CA ASP A 36 -0.92 2.89 15.08
C ASP A 36 -1.78 1.97 14.22
N LYS A 37 -2.44 1.01 14.86
CA LYS A 37 -3.24 -0.01 14.19
C LYS A 37 -4.33 0.58 13.30
N LYS A 38 -5.02 1.61 13.77
CA LYS A 38 -6.14 2.23 13.03
C LYS A 38 -5.67 2.80 11.69
N SER A 39 -4.55 3.53 11.69
CA SER A 39 -3.98 4.08 10.45
C SER A 39 -3.50 2.96 9.53
N ILE A 40 -2.87 1.91 10.06
CA ILE A 40 -2.42 0.76 9.27
C ILE A 40 -3.59 0.04 8.59
N ASP A 41 -4.67 -0.22 9.33
CA ASP A 41 -5.87 -0.86 8.79
C ASP A 41 -6.48 -0.03 7.63
N ILE A 42 -6.57 1.29 7.80
CA ILE A 42 -7.01 2.22 6.74
C ILE A 42 -6.08 2.16 5.51
N ILE A 43 -4.77 2.11 5.71
CA ILE A 43 -3.80 2.08 4.59
C ILE A 43 -3.93 0.78 3.80
N VAL A 44 -4.02 -0.36 4.48
CA VAL A 44 -4.14 -1.66 3.83
C VAL A 44 -5.45 -1.76 3.05
N GLU A 45 -6.55 -1.29 3.64
CA GLU A 45 -7.84 -1.23 2.97
C GLU A 45 -7.77 -0.30 1.75
N ALA A 46 -7.21 0.90 1.90
CA ALA A 46 -7.05 1.86 0.81
C ALA A 46 -6.18 1.33 -0.33
N TRP A 47 -5.11 0.60 -0.02
CA TRP A 47 -4.27 -0.06 -1.02
C TRP A 47 -5.08 -1.09 -1.81
N LEU A 48 -5.86 -1.94 -1.12
CA LEU A 48 -6.68 -2.96 -1.76
C LEU A 48 -7.79 -2.35 -2.62
N GLU A 49 -8.52 -1.36 -2.11
CA GLU A 49 -9.56 -0.68 -2.89
C GLU A 49 -8.97 0.05 -4.10
N SER A 50 -7.80 0.67 -3.94
CA SER A 50 -7.08 1.28 -5.07
C SER A 50 -6.66 0.24 -6.12
N PHE A 51 -6.24 -0.95 -5.68
CA PHE A 51 -5.92 -2.06 -6.57
C PHE A 51 -7.16 -2.56 -7.34
N LYS A 52 -8.30 -2.68 -6.67
CA LYS A 52 -9.57 -3.12 -7.28
C LYS A 52 -10.04 -2.17 -8.37
N VAL A 53 -9.99 -0.85 -8.12
CA VAL A 53 -10.48 0.17 -9.05
C VAL A 53 -9.44 0.60 -10.10
N ALA A 54 -8.18 0.16 -9.96
CA ALA A 54 -7.13 0.42 -10.94
C ALA A 54 -7.55 -0.10 -12.32
N LYS A 55 -7.57 0.80 -13.31
CA LYS A 55 -8.04 0.52 -14.68
C LYS A 55 -6.96 -0.09 -15.57
N LYS A 56 -5.69 0.08 -15.20
CA LYS A 56 -4.52 -0.31 -15.96
C LYS A 56 -3.70 -1.32 -15.18
N ASP A 57 -3.20 -2.35 -15.86
CA ASP A 57 -2.38 -3.37 -15.22
C ASP A 57 -1.05 -2.79 -14.72
N GLU A 58 -0.49 -1.77 -15.40
CA GLU A 58 0.72 -1.10 -14.93
C GLU A 58 0.51 -0.45 -13.55
N GLN A 59 -0.68 0.10 -13.28
CA GLN A 59 -1.00 0.68 -11.98
C GLN A 59 -1.12 -0.40 -10.90
N ARG A 60 -1.72 -1.56 -11.23
CA ARG A 60 -1.78 -2.72 -10.33
C ARG A 60 -0.39 -3.24 -9.99
N ILE A 61 0.49 -3.35 -10.99
CA ILE A 61 1.88 -3.78 -10.78
C ILE A 61 2.63 -2.75 -9.91
N ALA A 62 2.47 -1.46 -10.17
CA ALA A 62 3.09 -0.41 -9.36
C ALA A 62 2.63 -0.47 -7.89
N LEU A 63 1.33 -0.69 -7.64
CA LEU A 63 0.81 -0.89 -6.29
C LEU A 63 1.38 -2.16 -5.61
N PHE A 64 1.59 -3.23 -6.37
CA PHE A 64 2.29 -4.43 -5.86
C PHE A 64 3.73 -4.11 -5.45
N TYR A 65 4.46 -3.32 -6.24
CA TYR A 65 5.83 -2.92 -5.90
C TYR A 65 5.89 -2.04 -4.66
N VAL A 66 4.93 -1.13 -4.47
CA VAL A 66 4.79 -0.36 -3.23
C VAL A 66 4.59 -1.28 -2.02
N MET A 67 3.62 -2.19 -2.07
CA MET A 67 3.37 -3.13 -0.97
C MET A 67 4.61 -3.99 -0.68
N ASN A 68 5.27 -4.49 -1.71
CA ASN A 68 6.47 -5.30 -1.56
C ASN A 68 7.60 -4.50 -0.88
N ASP A 69 7.86 -3.27 -1.31
CA ASP A 69 8.87 -2.40 -0.69
C ASP A 69 8.52 -2.07 0.78
N VAL A 70 7.24 -1.85 1.09
CA VAL A 70 6.76 -1.66 2.48
C VAL A 70 7.04 -2.89 3.33
N VAL A 71 6.66 -4.09 2.88
CA VAL A 71 6.85 -5.34 3.63
C VAL A 71 8.34 -5.64 3.86
N GLN A 72 9.17 -5.46 2.82
CA GLN A 72 10.61 -5.66 2.94
C GLN A 72 11.26 -4.66 3.90
N ARG A 73 10.88 -3.38 3.84
CA ARG A 73 11.37 -2.36 4.80
C ARG A 73 10.87 -2.60 6.22
N ALA A 74 9.62 -3.02 6.38
CA ALA A 74 9.06 -3.38 7.68
C ALA A 74 9.85 -4.52 8.31
N LYS A 75 10.18 -5.57 7.54
CA LYS A 75 11.05 -6.66 7.99
C LYS A 75 12.42 -6.16 8.43
N ASN A 76 13.05 -5.29 7.65
CA ASN A 76 14.38 -4.74 7.96
C ASN A 76 14.38 -3.83 9.20
N LYS A 77 13.25 -3.17 9.50
CA LYS A 77 13.08 -2.28 10.66
C LYS A 77 12.40 -2.94 11.86
N HIS A 78 12.15 -4.25 11.82
CA HIS A 78 11.41 -4.99 12.85
C HIS A 78 10.03 -4.38 13.16
N MET A 79 9.34 -3.87 12.12
CA MET A 79 7.96 -3.40 12.23
C MET A 79 6.99 -4.55 11.96
N ASP A 80 6.94 -5.49 12.92
CA ASP A 80 6.23 -6.77 12.78
C ASP A 80 4.71 -6.64 12.63
N VAL A 81 4.15 -5.45 12.82
CA VAL A 81 2.71 -5.18 12.66
C VAL A 81 2.27 -4.97 11.21
N LEU A 82 3.14 -4.45 10.34
CA LEU A 82 2.78 -4.12 8.95
C LEU A 82 2.68 -5.37 8.07
N ILE A 83 3.61 -6.31 8.26
CA ILE A 83 3.68 -7.55 7.48
C ILE A 83 2.37 -8.37 7.55
N PRO A 84 1.86 -8.75 8.75
CA PRO A 84 0.62 -9.50 8.85
C PRO A 84 -0.60 -8.68 8.44
N ALA A 85 -0.56 -7.35 8.56
CA ALA A 85 -1.66 -6.49 8.15
C ALA A 85 -1.88 -6.53 6.62
N PHE A 86 -0.80 -6.53 5.82
CA PHE A 86 -0.91 -6.60 4.36
C PHE A 86 -1.30 -7.99 3.84
N GLN A 87 -1.05 -9.06 4.59
CA GLN A 87 -1.24 -10.44 4.11
C GLN A 87 -2.64 -10.74 3.54
N PRO A 88 -3.77 -10.42 4.21
CA PRO A 88 -5.11 -10.70 3.66
C PRO A 88 -5.41 -9.90 2.37
N ALA A 89 -4.94 -8.66 2.31
CA ALA A 89 -5.14 -7.79 1.16
C ALA A 89 -4.36 -8.30 -0.06
N VAL A 90 -3.11 -8.73 0.14
CA VAL A 90 -2.28 -9.31 -0.92
C VAL A 90 -2.91 -10.58 -1.47
N LEU A 91 -3.38 -11.48 -0.60
CA LEU A 91 -4.07 -12.70 -1.02
C LEU A 91 -5.32 -12.38 -1.84
N SER A 92 -6.10 -11.39 -1.42
CA SER A 92 -7.27 -10.94 -2.20
C SER A 92 -6.85 -10.41 -3.57
N ALA A 93 -5.85 -9.53 -3.64
CA ALA A 93 -5.37 -8.93 -4.88
C ALA A 93 -4.86 -9.98 -5.89
N VAL A 94 -4.08 -10.98 -5.46
CA VAL A 94 -3.56 -12.02 -6.38
C VAL A 94 -4.67 -12.92 -6.92
N THR A 95 -5.75 -13.15 -6.16
CA THR A 95 -6.87 -13.99 -6.63
C THR A 95 -7.74 -13.29 -7.68
N MET A 96 -7.72 -11.95 -7.73
CA MET A 96 -8.45 -11.14 -8.70
C MET A 96 -7.76 -11.07 -10.07
N GLY A 97 -6.49 -11.42 -10.18
CA GLY A 97 -5.72 -11.41 -11.44
C GLY A 97 -6.04 -12.59 -12.37
N LYS A 98 -7.27 -13.11 -12.37
CA LYS A 98 -7.75 -14.17 -13.26
C LYS A 98 -8.75 -13.64 -14.26
#